data_AF-A0A3D2BTG7-F1
#
_entry.id   AF-A0A3D2BTG7-F1
#
_cell.length_a   1.000
_cell.length_b   1.000
_cell.length_c   1.000
_cell.angle_alpha   90.00
_cell.angle_beta   90.00
_cell.angle_gamma   90.00
#
_symmetry.space_group_name_H-M   'P 1'
#
loop_
_entity.id
_entity.type
_entity.pdbx_description
1 polymer ?
#
loop_
_entity_poly.entity_id
_entity_poly.type
_entity_poly.pdbx_seq_one_letter_code
_entity_poly.pdbx_strand_id
1 'polypeptide(L)' 'MKIFLFHLMPYACVDPDYDEEYDTCWVTYPNTKFVPEKGHELYNRYLDELEYAEELGFD' A
#
# COMPACT_ATOMS: atom_id res chain seq x y z
N MET A 1 -13.87 10.38 -22.34
CA MET A 1 -14.07 9.52 -21.16
C MET A 1 -13.05 9.99 -20.14
N LYS A 2 -13.46 10.30 -18.91
CA LYS A 2 -12.54 10.65 -17.82
C LYS A 2 -12.11 9.37 -17.13
N ILE A 3 -10.81 9.19 -16.90
CA ILE A 3 -10.24 8.04 -16.21
C ILE A 3 -9.57 8.58 -14.96
N PHE A 4 -10.04 8.11 -13.81
CA PHE A 4 -9.59 8.60 -12.51
C PHE A 4 -8.63 7.61 -11.86
N LEU A 5 -7.59 8.12 -11.21
CA LEU A 5 -6.74 7.30 -10.36
C LEU A 5 -7.33 7.20 -8.94
N PHE A 6 -7.49 5.97 -8.45
CA PHE A 6 -7.82 5.71 -7.05
C PHE A 6 -6.65 5.02 -6.36
N HIS A 7 -6.16 5.59 -5.25
CA HIS A 7 -4.97 5.12 -4.55
C HIS A 7 -5.25 4.95 -3.04
N LEU A 8 -4.93 3.77 -2.49
CA LEU A 8 -5.28 3.37 -1.11
C LEU A 8 -4.09 3.25 -0.16
N MET A 9 -2.85 3.34 -0.67
CA MET A 9 -1.58 3.26 0.08
C MET A 9 -1.49 2.21 1.22
N PRO A 10 -1.87 0.94 1.03
CA PRO A 10 -1.85 -0.06 2.11
C PRO A 10 -0.43 -0.50 2.48
N TYR A 11 -0.23 -1.07 3.68
CA TYR A 11 1.04 -1.74 3.99
C TYR A 11 1.10 -3.11 3.29
N ALA A 12 1.97 -3.25 2.29
CA ALA A 12 2.07 -4.47 1.46
C ALA A 12 3.11 -5.47 1.96
N CYS A 13 3.96 -5.10 2.93
CA CYS A 13 5.02 -5.96 3.45
C CYS A 13 4.51 -6.87 4.59
N VAL A 14 3.44 -7.60 4.31
CA VAL A 14 2.85 -8.60 5.21
C VAL A 14 3.50 -9.97 5.00
N ASP A 15 3.42 -10.83 6.01
CA ASP A 15 3.90 -12.21 5.92
C ASP A 15 3.07 -12.95 4.84
N PRO A 16 3.68 -13.73 3.92
CA PRO A 16 2.94 -14.36 2.81
C PRO A 16 1.87 -15.37 3.23
N ASP A 17 2.01 -15.93 4.43
CA ASP A 17 1.20 -16.94 5.10
C ASP A 17 0.37 -16.35 6.26
N TYR A 18 0.17 -15.03 6.28
CA TYR A 18 -0.59 -14.37 7.35
C TYR A 18 -2.00 -14.95 7.52
N ASP A 19 -2.59 -15.51 6.47
CA ASP A 19 -3.95 -16.02 6.42
C ASP A 19 -4.12 -17.37 7.14
N GLU A 20 -3.03 -18.03 7.53
CA GLU A 20 -3.08 -19.20 8.42
C GLU A 20 -3.48 -18.81 9.86
N GLU A 21 -3.19 -17.57 10.29
CA GLU A 21 -3.43 -17.07 11.65
C GLU A 21 -4.42 -15.90 11.71
N TYR A 22 -4.51 -15.08 10.66
CA TYR A 22 -5.30 -13.84 10.64
C TYR A 22 -6.27 -13.80 9.44
N ASP A 23 -7.55 -13.56 9.71
CA ASP A 23 -8.59 -13.47 8.66
C ASP A 23 -8.32 -12.36 7.61
N THR A 24 -7.54 -11.35 7.96
CA THR A 24 -7.30 -10.18 7.10
C THR A 24 -6.02 -9.46 7.48
N CYS A 25 -5.29 -9.02 6.46
CA CYS A 25 -4.07 -8.23 6.60
C CYS A 25 -4.30 -6.78 7.07
N TRP A 26 -5.55 -6.28 7.07
CA TRP A 26 -5.84 -4.88 7.41
C TRP A 26 -6.65 -4.68 8.71
N VAL A 27 -7.43 -5.67 9.19
CA VAL A 27 -8.25 -5.50 10.42
C VAL A 27 -7.58 -6.16 11.61
N THR A 28 -7.15 -7.42 11.45
CA THR A 28 -6.73 -8.29 12.56
C THR A 28 -5.23 -8.52 12.59
N TYR A 29 -4.50 -8.14 11.53
CA TYR A 29 -3.06 -8.26 11.47
C TYR A 29 -2.37 -7.31 12.47
N PRO A 30 -1.45 -7.80 13.32
CA PRO A 30 -0.94 -7.03 14.44
C PRO A 30 0.09 -5.98 14.01
N ASN A 31 -0.02 -4.78 14.59
CA ASN A 31 0.90 -3.67 14.32
C ASN A 31 2.37 -3.98 14.67
N THR A 32 2.64 -4.97 15.53
CA THR A 32 4.01 -5.42 15.85
C THR A 32 4.74 -6.03 14.65
N LYS A 33 4.01 -6.39 13.58
CA LYS A 33 4.56 -6.89 12.31
C LYS A 33 4.93 -5.77 11.33
N PHE A 34 4.65 -4.52 11.69
CA PHE A 34 5.05 -3.37 10.88
C PHE A 34 6.57 -3.15 10.99
N VAL A 35 7.23 -3.06 9.83
CA VAL A 35 8.66 -2.75 9.74
C VAL A 35 8.81 -1.29 9.27
N PRO A 36 9.24 -0.35 10.14
CA PRO A 36 9.25 1.07 9.84
C PRO A 36 10.03 1.45 8.58
N GLU A 37 11.18 0.83 8.35
CA GLU A 37 12.05 1.09 7.21
C GLU A 37 11.36 0.72 5.89
N LYS A 38 10.72 -0.46 5.85
CA LYS A 38 9.93 -0.89 4.69
C LYS A 38 8.70 -0.02 4.48
N GLY A 39 8.03 0.37 5.57
CA GLY A 39 6.90 1.29 5.51
C GLY A 39 7.28 2.65 4.90
N HIS A 40 8.44 3.19 5.27
CA HIS A 40 8.97 4.43 4.71
C HIS A 40 9.27 4.30 3.21
N GLU A 41 9.99 3.25 2.79
CA GLU A 41 10.29 2.99 1.37
C GLU A 41 9.00 2.85 0.55
N LEU A 42 8.04 2.06 1.06
CA LEU A 42 6.75 1.84 0.42
C LEU A 42 5.94 3.14 0.28
N TYR A 43 5.95 3.97 1.32
CA TYR A 43 5.24 5.25 1.30
C TYR A 43 5.80 6.21 0.25
N ASN A 44 7.13 6.31 0.11
CA ASN A 44 7.73 7.11 -0.95
C ASN A 44 7.34 6.59 -2.34
N ARG A 45 7.37 5.26 -2.56
CA ARG A 45 6.92 4.68 -3.83
C ARG A 45 5.48 5.07 -4.16
N TYR A 46 4.58 5.09 -3.17
CA TYR A 46 3.21 5.53 -3.39
C TYR A 46 3.09 7.00 -3.77
N LEU A 47 3.96 7.87 -3.25
CA LEU A 47 4.03 9.26 -3.71
C LEU A 47 4.52 9.34 -5.16
N ASP A 48 5.57 8.58 -5.50
CA ASP A 48 6.09 8.51 -6.88
C ASP A 48 5.00 7.99 -7.86
N GLU A 49 4.18 7.02 -7.44
CA GLU A 49 3.05 6.51 -8.21
C GLU A 49 1.97 7.58 -8.46
N LEU A 50 1.71 8.45 -7.48
CA LEU A 50 0.77 9.58 -7.63
C LEU A 50 1.33 10.65 -8.58
N GLU A 51 2.61 10.98 -8.45
CA GLU A 51 3.29 11.92 -9.35
C GLU A 51 3.26 11.40 -10.79
N TYR A 52 3.56 10.12 -10.98
CA TYR A 52 3.55 9.49 -12.29
C TYR A 52 2.15 9.42 -12.90
N ALA A 53 1.10 9.27 -12.08
CA ALA A 53 -0.27 9.28 -12.57
C ALA A 53 -0.69 10.67 -13.11
N GLU A 54 -0.23 11.76 -12.48
CA GLU A 54 -0.40 13.11 -13.00
C GLU A 54 0.32 13.28 -14.35
N GLU A 55 1.56 12.78 -14.48
CA GLU A 55 2.31 12.82 -15.74
C GLU A 55 1.59 12.07 -16.89
N LEU A 56 0.87 10.99 -16.56
CA LEU A 56 0.08 10.22 -17.50
C LEU A 56 -1.29 10.84 -17.82
N GLY A 57 -1.71 11.89 -17.11
CA GLY A 57 -2.96 12.61 -17.33
C GLY A 57 -4.20 11.89 -16.77
N PHE A 58 -4.05 11.12 -15.69
CA PHE A 58 -5.19 10.67 -14.91
C PHE A 58 -5.85 11.86 -14.20
N ASP A 59 -7.18 11.87 -14.14
CA ASP A 59 -7.96 12.84 -13.34
C ASP A 59 -8.05 12.41 -11.86
#